data_AF-A0A7X9X5V6-F1
#
_entry.id   AF-A0A7X9X5V6-F1
#
_cell.length_a   1.000
_cell.length_b   1.000
_cell.length_c   1.000
_cell.angle_alpha   90.00
_cell.angle_beta   90.00
_cell.angle_gamma   90.00
#
_symmetry.space_group_name_H-M   'P 1'
#
loop_
_entity.id
_entity.type
_entity.pdbx_description
1 polymer ?
#
loop_
_entity_poly.entity_id
_entity_poly.type
_entity_poly.pdbx_seq_one_letter_code
_entity_poly.pdbx_strand_id
1 'polypeptide(L)'
;MSQFQAYKKPVYNRGVAPTDFLNALVSWGKTAADEIFQPRPTNEIYSWVADQLGPYPADNLIYRKAVMLEVLRVLAGFESSWNWNEGVDITNPASDKPCTMEAGAFQVSGDSMNFDASLRNLTIEVAGADDCTRFREVTKSNHPFAIEYCARLLRFTTQHHGPIKSGELNKWITRAAANEFSAALQE
;
A
#
# COMPACT_ATOMS: atom_id res chain seq x y z
N MET A 1 -9.75 -2.23 24.52
CA MET A 1 -9.41 -3.20 23.45
C MET A 1 -10.54 -3.14 22.42
N SER A 2 -10.47 -2.17 21.47
CA SER A 2 -11.54 -2.00 20.48
C SER A 2 -11.44 -3.09 19.40
N GLN A 3 -12.62 -3.52 18.94
CA GLN A 3 -12.88 -4.81 18.32
C GLN A 3 -12.66 -4.71 16.80
N PHE A 4 -11.47 -5.09 16.34
CA PHE A 4 -11.05 -5.08 14.93
C PHE A 4 -11.76 -6.17 14.09
N GLN A 5 -13.04 -5.99 13.72
CA GLN A 5 -13.80 -7.03 13.00
C GLN A 5 -13.90 -6.79 11.49
N ALA A 6 -14.13 -5.56 11.04
CA ALA A 6 -14.36 -5.27 9.63
C ALA A 6 -13.07 -5.30 8.81
N TYR A 7 -11.92 -4.84 9.31
CA TYR A 7 -10.65 -4.99 8.56
C TYR A 7 -10.00 -6.38 8.71
N LYS A 8 -10.53 -7.24 9.58
CA LYS A 8 -10.27 -8.69 9.57
C LYS A 8 -11.15 -9.46 8.59
N LYS A 9 -11.90 -8.77 7.72
CA LYS A 9 -12.64 -9.44 6.64
C LYS A 9 -11.69 -10.17 5.69
N PRO A 10 -11.99 -11.43 5.33
CA PRO A 10 -11.17 -12.18 4.40
C PRO A 10 -11.04 -11.50 3.04
N VAL A 11 -9.87 -11.61 2.44
CA VAL A 11 -9.63 -11.38 1.01
C VAL A 11 -9.69 -12.74 0.31
N TYR A 12 -10.34 -12.81 -0.86
CA TYR A 12 -10.60 -14.05 -1.61
C TYR A 12 -9.40 -14.97 -1.69
N ASN A 13 -9.51 -16.23 -1.24
CA ASN A 13 -8.45 -17.23 -1.31
C ASN A 13 -7.09 -16.80 -0.69
N ARG A 14 -7.05 -15.70 0.07
CA ARG A 14 -5.86 -15.19 0.78
C ARG A 14 -6.00 -15.30 2.29
N GLY A 15 -7.23 -15.22 2.81
CA GLY A 15 -7.51 -15.27 4.23
C GLY A 15 -7.61 -13.88 4.85
N VAL A 16 -7.19 -13.75 6.11
CA VAL A 16 -7.35 -12.52 6.90
C VAL A 16 -5.99 -11.85 7.08
N ALA A 17 -5.96 -10.53 6.93
CA ALA A 17 -4.75 -9.74 7.17
C ALA A 17 -4.21 -9.98 8.60
N PRO A 18 -2.92 -10.32 8.76
CA PRO A 18 -2.32 -10.49 10.08
C PRO A 18 -2.42 -9.23 10.93
N THR A 19 -2.64 -9.40 12.25
CA THR A 19 -2.73 -8.27 13.19
C THR A 19 -1.51 -7.35 13.11
N ASP A 20 -0.30 -7.90 12.96
CA ASP A 20 0.93 -7.09 12.91
C ASP A 20 1.03 -6.24 11.63
N PHE A 21 0.52 -6.77 10.50
CA PHE A 21 0.41 -5.99 9.26
C PHE A 21 -0.55 -4.82 9.44
N LEU A 22 -1.70 -5.07 10.08
CA LEU A 22 -2.73 -4.05 10.33
C LEU A 22 -2.22 -2.98 11.31
N ASN A 23 -1.50 -3.39 12.35
CA ASN A 23 -0.83 -2.47 13.28
C ASN A 23 0.19 -1.61 12.56
N ALA A 24 1.00 -2.17 11.64
CA ALA A 24 1.95 -1.40 10.85
C ALA A 24 1.26 -0.34 9.97
N LEU A 25 0.13 -0.67 9.34
CA LEU A 25 -0.68 0.28 8.59
C LEU A 25 -1.20 1.43 9.47
N VAL A 26 -1.77 1.12 10.63
CA VAL A 26 -2.31 2.13 11.55
C VAL A 26 -1.19 3.00 12.12
N SER A 27 -0.09 2.41 12.57
CA SER A 27 1.07 3.13 13.10
C SER A 27 1.64 4.09 12.06
N TRP A 28 1.82 3.65 10.81
CA TRP A 28 2.23 4.55 9.73
C TRP A 28 1.19 5.63 9.46
N GLY A 29 -0.09 5.27 9.34
CA GLY A 29 -1.17 6.21 9.01
C GLY A 29 -1.33 7.34 10.03
N LYS A 30 -1.00 7.11 11.31
CA LYS A 30 -1.01 8.15 12.36
C LYS A 30 0.08 9.19 12.16
N THR A 31 1.24 8.82 11.63
CA THR A 31 2.38 9.71 11.44
C THR A 31 2.53 10.19 10.00
N ALA A 32 1.85 9.54 9.05
CA ALA A 32 1.92 9.84 7.64
C ALA A 32 1.44 11.27 7.35
N ALA A 33 2.23 11.97 6.56
CA ALA A 33 2.03 13.37 6.25
C ALA A 33 0.78 13.58 5.38
N ASP A 34 0.01 14.62 5.71
CA ASP A 34 -1.31 14.87 5.13
C ASP A 34 -1.29 15.05 3.62
N GLU A 35 -0.19 15.55 3.06
CA GLU A 35 -0.02 15.76 1.62
C GLU A 35 -0.13 14.47 0.80
N ILE A 36 0.16 13.31 1.40
CA ILE A 36 0.00 11.99 0.77
C ILE A 36 -1.49 11.71 0.49
N PHE A 37 -2.40 12.28 1.27
CA PHE A 37 -3.81 11.98 1.17
C PHE A 37 -4.61 13.10 0.51
N GLN A 38 -4.00 14.26 0.25
CA GLN A 38 -4.66 15.37 -0.45
C GLN A 38 -5.20 14.94 -1.82
N PRO A 39 -6.36 15.47 -2.26
CA PRO A 39 -6.87 15.24 -3.61
C PRO A 39 -5.85 15.64 -4.68
N ARG A 40 -5.79 14.87 -5.76
CA ARG A 40 -5.05 15.23 -6.97
C ARG A 40 -5.99 15.39 -8.16
N PRO A 41 -5.64 16.23 -9.15
CA PRO A 41 -6.44 16.42 -10.36
C PRO A 41 -6.38 15.23 -11.35
N THR A 42 -5.54 14.23 -11.08
CA THR A 42 -5.31 13.05 -11.92
C THR A 42 -6.11 11.83 -11.43
N ASN A 43 -6.36 10.85 -12.32
CA ASN A 43 -6.96 9.56 -11.96
C ASN A 43 -6.01 8.73 -11.07
N GLU A 44 -6.04 9.02 -9.77
CA GLU A 44 -5.36 8.26 -8.72
C GLU A 44 -6.26 7.16 -8.14
N ILE A 45 -5.74 6.38 -7.20
CA ILE A 45 -6.49 5.30 -6.54
C ILE A 45 -7.85 5.71 -6.00
N TYR A 46 -7.99 6.95 -5.50
CA TYR A 46 -9.27 7.46 -5.03
C TYR A 46 -10.31 7.48 -6.15
N SER A 47 -9.96 7.80 -7.40
CA SER A 47 -10.93 7.75 -8.51
C SER A 47 -11.42 6.32 -8.79
N TRP A 48 -10.59 5.30 -8.52
CA TRP A 48 -10.90 3.90 -8.80
C TRP A 48 -11.81 3.22 -7.78
N VAL A 49 -11.78 3.68 -6.54
CA VAL A 49 -12.54 3.09 -5.42
C VAL A 49 -13.74 3.95 -4.99
N ALA A 50 -14.07 4.98 -5.78
CA ALA A 50 -15.11 5.95 -5.48
C ALA A 50 -16.48 5.31 -5.27
N ASP A 51 -16.84 4.35 -6.11
CA ASP A 51 -18.14 3.68 -6.06
C ASP A 51 -18.31 2.86 -4.77
N GLN A 52 -17.21 2.32 -4.22
CA GLN A 52 -17.24 1.47 -3.03
C GLN A 52 -17.09 2.28 -1.75
N LEU A 53 -16.15 3.24 -1.73
CA LEU A 53 -15.70 3.91 -0.51
C LEU A 53 -16.06 5.40 -0.45
N GLY A 54 -16.47 6.00 -1.57
CA GLY A 54 -16.86 7.41 -1.65
C GLY A 54 -18.23 7.69 -1.01
N PRO A 55 -18.59 8.95 -0.74
CA PRO A 55 -17.76 10.12 -0.92
C PRO A 55 -16.69 10.23 0.18
N TYR A 56 -15.53 10.79 -0.18
CA TYR A 56 -14.47 11.22 0.75
C TYR A 56 -14.10 12.67 0.42
N PRO A 57 -14.80 13.65 1.02
CA PRO A 57 -14.55 15.07 0.79
C PRO A 57 -13.07 15.47 0.96
N ALA A 58 -12.63 16.49 0.23
CA ALA A 58 -11.24 16.97 0.22
C ALA A 58 -10.73 17.37 1.60
N ASP A 59 -11.63 17.91 2.44
CA ASP A 59 -11.39 18.36 3.81
C ASP A 59 -11.41 17.21 4.84
N ASN A 60 -11.93 16.03 4.48
CA ASN A 60 -11.94 14.86 5.37
C ASN A 60 -10.70 13.98 5.17
N LEU A 61 -9.53 14.51 5.54
CA LEU A 61 -8.25 13.81 5.38
C LEU A 61 -8.17 12.52 6.20
N ILE A 62 -8.79 12.46 7.38
CA ILE A 62 -8.81 11.24 8.21
C ILE A 62 -9.51 10.10 7.47
N TYR A 63 -10.65 10.35 6.84
CA TYR A 63 -11.33 9.32 6.07
C TYR A 63 -10.57 8.96 4.78
N ARG A 64 -9.91 9.93 4.13
CA ARG A 64 -9.03 9.65 2.98
C ARG A 64 -7.84 8.76 3.37
N LYS A 65 -7.19 9.03 4.50
CA LYS A 65 -6.17 8.15 5.11
C LYS A 65 -6.71 6.74 5.29
N ALA A 66 -7.88 6.62 5.90
CA ALA A 66 -8.50 5.33 6.17
C ALA A 66 -8.86 4.54 4.89
N VAL A 67 -9.29 5.24 3.83
CA VAL A 67 -9.51 4.66 2.50
C VAL A 67 -8.21 4.11 1.92
N MET A 68 -7.10 4.86 2.00
CA MET A 68 -5.80 4.37 1.56
C MET A 68 -5.36 3.13 2.35
N LEU A 69 -5.53 3.11 3.68
CA LEU A 69 -5.20 1.94 4.49
C LEU A 69 -6.02 0.70 4.10
N GLU A 70 -7.30 0.87 3.80
CA GLU A 70 -8.14 -0.24 3.32
C GLU A 70 -7.70 -0.77 1.95
N VAL A 71 -7.31 0.12 1.04
CA VAL A 71 -6.73 -0.28 -0.25
C VAL A 71 -5.45 -1.08 -0.03
N LEU A 72 -4.52 -0.56 0.78
CA LEU A 72 -3.23 -1.22 1.04
C LEU A 72 -3.43 -2.59 1.71
N ARG A 73 -4.40 -2.71 2.62
CA ARG A 73 -4.76 -3.99 3.25
C ARG A 73 -5.20 -5.02 2.21
N VAL A 74 -6.11 -4.66 1.31
CA VAL A 74 -6.61 -5.61 0.30
C VAL A 74 -5.55 -5.89 -0.75
N LEU A 75 -4.81 -4.87 -1.20
CA LEU A 75 -3.74 -5.00 -2.18
C LEU A 75 -2.66 -5.98 -1.69
N ALA A 76 -2.12 -5.79 -0.49
CA ALA A 76 -1.11 -6.69 0.06
C ALA A 76 -1.59 -8.14 0.20
N GLY A 77 -2.89 -8.33 0.44
CA GLY A 77 -3.52 -9.65 0.42
C GLY A 77 -3.38 -10.31 -0.94
N PHE A 78 -3.74 -9.60 -2.01
CA PHE A 78 -3.62 -10.11 -3.37
C PHE A 78 -2.17 -10.33 -3.83
N GLU A 79 -1.28 -9.39 -3.51
CA GLU A 79 0.09 -9.38 -4.01
C GLU A 79 0.97 -10.42 -3.32
N SER A 80 0.86 -10.57 -2.00
CA SER A 80 1.81 -11.39 -1.23
C SER A 80 1.19 -12.19 -0.09
N SER A 81 -0.14 -12.13 0.08
CA SER A 81 -0.79 -12.59 1.32
C SER A 81 -0.17 -11.91 2.55
N TRP A 82 0.08 -10.59 2.47
CA TRP A 82 0.67 -9.76 3.51
C TRP A 82 2.12 -10.13 3.90
N ASN A 83 2.83 -10.85 3.05
CA ASN A 83 4.21 -11.30 3.32
C ASN A 83 5.23 -10.19 3.01
N TRP A 84 5.79 -9.58 4.05
CA TRP A 84 6.87 -8.58 3.92
C TRP A 84 8.14 -9.10 3.26
N ASN A 85 8.38 -10.41 3.27
CA ASN A 85 9.61 -11.01 2.75
C ASN A 85 9.49 -11.50 1.30
N GLU A 86 8.33 -11.37 0.66
CA GLU A 86 8.03 -11.87 -0.68
C GLU A 86 8.97 -11.28 -1.76
N GLY A 87 9.15 -11.98 -2.89
CA GLY A 87 9.92 -11.46 -4.03
C GLY A 87 11.41 -11.78 -4.03
N VAL A 88 11.81 -12.94 -3.48
CA VAL A 88 13.08 -13.61 -3.83
C VAL A 88 12.84 -15.11 -3.90
N ASP A 89 13.02 -15.68 -5.09
CA ASP A 89 13.34 -17.09 -5.25
C ASP A 89 14.86 -17.25 -5.26
N ILE A 90 15.46 -17.52 -4.09
CA ILE A 90 16.92 -17.73 -3.97
C ILE A 90 17.40 -18.98 -4.72
N THR A 91 16.49 -19.80 -5.24
CA THR A 91 16.81 -21.04 -5.95
C THR A 91 16.89 -20.85 -7.47
N ASN A 92 16.48 -19.68 -7.99
CA ASN A 92 16.48 -19.39 -9.42
C ASN A 92 17.49 -18.29 -9.80
N PRO A 93 18.67 -18.65 -10.34
CA PRO A 93 19.68 -17.67 -10.77
C PRO A 93 19.26 -16.83 -12.00
N ALA A 94 18.10 -17.08 -12.62
CA ALA A 94 17.57 -16.33 -13.75
C ALA A 94 16.52 -15.25 -13.38
N SER A 95 16.26 -15.00 -12.09
CA SER A 95 15.30 -13.97 -11.64
C SER A 95 15.92 -12.57 -11.46
N ASP A 96 17.02 -12.28 -12.15
CA ASP A 96 18.19 -11.56 -11.62
C ASP A 96 18.34 -10.10 -12.06
N LYS A 97 17.25 -9.39 -12.34
CA LYS A 97 17.32 -7.92 -12.53
C LYS A 97 16.71 -7.20 -11.33
N PRO A 98 17.53 -6.60 -10.44
CA PRO A 98 17.05 -5.94 -9.22
C PRO A 98 15.94 -4.90 -9.47
N CYS A 99 15.92 -4.24 -10.63
CA CYS A 99 14.94 -3.19 -10.92
C CYS A 99 13.57 -3.72 -11.34
N THR A 100 13.49 -4.86 -12.01
CA THR A 100 12.22 -5.41 -12.49
C THR A 100 11.57 -6.34 -11.48
N MET A 101 12.33 -6.87 -10.52
CA MET A 101 11.79 -7.80 -9.53
C MET A 101 10.98 -7.06 -8.47
N GLU A 102 9.72 -7.48 -8.35
CA GLU A 102 8.80 -7.04 -7.31
C GLU A 102 9.22 -7.59 -5.94
N ALA A 103 9.05 -6.79 -4.88
CA ALA A 103 9.49 -7.14 -3.53
C ALA A 103 8.48 -6.74 -2.46
N GLY A 104 8.46 -7.53 -1.39
CA GLY A 104 7.73 -7.28 -0.16
C GLY A 104 6.22 -7.37 -0.31
N ALA A 105 5.51 -6.85 0.70
CA ALA A 105 4.09 -7.12 0.85
C ALA A 105 3.21 -6.58 -0.29
N PHE A 106 3.67 -5.52 -0.96
CA PHE A 106 2.96 -4.85 -2.04
C PHE A 106 3.47 -5.21 -3.43
N GLN A 107 4.47 -6.11 -3.53
CA GLN A 107 5.09 -6.54 -4.79
C GLN A 107 5.42 -5.35 -5.71
N VAL A 108 6.21 -4.39 -5.20
CA VAL A 108 6.66 -3.23 -5.99
C VAL A 108 8.11 -3.44 -6.44
N SER A 109 8.43 -3.06 -7.68
CA SER A 109 9.77 -3.20 -8.26
C SER A 109 10.53 -1.87 -8.27
N GLY A 110 11.87 -1.93 -8.31
CA GLY A 110 12.72 -0.73 -8.29
C GLY A 110 12.51 0.22 -9.48
N ASP A 111 12.00 -0.28 -10.61
CA ASP A 111 11.65 0.55 -11.77
C ASP A 111 10.63 1.65 -11.42
N SER A 112 9.80 1.44 -10.39
CA SER A 112 8.79 2.42 -10.00
C SER A 112 9.37 3.72 -9.44
N MET A 113 10.66 3.75 -9.07
CA MET A 113 11.34 4.98 -8.66
C MET A 113 11.37 6.04 -9.77
N ASN A 114 11.12 5.64 -11.01
CA ASN A 114 11.09 6.54 -12.17
C ASN A 114 9.71 7.17 -12.44
N PHE A 115 8.64 6.81 -11.72
CA PHE A 115 7.32 7.41 -11.92
C PHE A 115 7.25 8.86 -11.48
N ASP A 116 7.95 9.21 -10.40
CA ASP A 116 7.98 10.55 -9.86
C ASP A 116 9.23 10.75 -8.99
N ALA A 117 9.79 11.97 -9.01
CA ALA A 117 10.98 12.30 -8.23
C ALA A 117 10.78 12.08 -6.72
N SER A 118 9.56 12.25 -6.20
CA SER A 118 9.26 12.03 -4.78
C SER A 118 9.44 10.57 -4.35
N LEU A 119 9.23 9.59 -5.24
CA LEU A 119 9.45 8.17 -4.95
C LEU A 119 10.94 7.84 -4.84
N ARG A 120 11.74 8.38 -5.78
CA ARG A 120 13.20 8.25 -5.74
C ARG A 120 13.77 8.95 -4.50
N ASN A 121 13.32 10.17 -4.21
CA ASN A 121 13.76 10.94 -3.05
C ASN A 121 13.45 10.23 -1.73
N LEU A 122 12.26 9.64 -1.57
CA LEU A 122 11.93 8.82 -0.40
C LEU A 122 12.90 7.64 -0.23
N THR A 123 13.29 7.00 -1.34
CA THR A 123 14.25 5.89 -1.30
C THR A 123 15.63 6.37 -0.87
N ILE A 124 16.10 7.51 -1.39
CA ILE A 124 17.37 8.13 -0.97
C ILE A 124 17.33 8.49 0.52
N GLU A 125 16.25 9.13 0.97
CA GLU A 125 16.09 9.60 2.34
C GLU A 125 16.13 8.44 3.35
N VAL A 126 15.42 7.35 3.07
CA VAL A 126 15.30 6.23 4.02
C VAL A 126 16.42 5.22 3.86
N ALA A 127 16.83 4.94 2.63
CA ALA A 127 17.72 3.83 2.32
C ALA A 127 19.18 4.27 2.08
N GLY A 128 19.42 5.57 1.89
CA GLY A 128 20.73 6.17 1.64
C GLY A 128 21.24 6.05 0.20
N ALA A 129 20.45 5.42 -0.68
CA ALA A 129 20.77 5.21 -2.09
C ALA A 129 19.48 5.04 -2.92
N ASP A 130 19.59 5.18 -4.24
CA ASP A 130 18.49 5.02 -5.21
C ASP A 130 18.68 3.84 -6.18
N ASP A 131 19.44 2.83 -5.78
CA ASP A 131 19.62 1.61 -6.55
C ASP A 131 18.56 0.55 -6.22
N CYS A 132 18.27 -0.29 -7.19
CA CYS A 132 17.19 -1.26 -7.11
C CYS A 132 17.46 -2.42 -6.14
N THR A 133 18.73 -2.74 -5.86
CA THR A 133 19.06 -3.74 -4.84
C THR A 133 18.68 -3.19 -3.47
N ARG A 134 19.11 -1.95 -3.19
CA ARG A 134 18.80 -1.28 -1.95
C ARG A 134 17.30 -1.07 -1.77
N PHE A 135 16.61 -0.64 -2.82
CA PHE A 135 15.15 -0.51 -2.83
C PHE A 135 14.45 -1.80 -2.38
N ARG A 136 14.87 -2.95 -2.93
CA ARG A 136 14.28 -4.26 -2.59
C ARG A 136 14.54 -4.65 -1.14
N GLU A 137 15.76 -4.45 -0.66
CA GLU A 137 16.10 -4.71 0.75
C GLU A 137 15.24 -3.86 1.69
N VAL A 138 15.20 -2.54 1.47
CA VAL A 138 14.47 -1.62 2.35
C VAL A 138 12.96 -1.84 2.29
N THR A 139 12.41 -2.21 1.14
CA THR A 139 10.98 -2.55 0.98
C THR A 139 10.58 -3.76 1.83
N LYS A 140 11.50 -4.70 2.05
CA LYS A 140 11.24 -5.87 2.90
C LYS A 140 11.51 -5.60 4.37
N SER A 141 12.58 -4.86 4.69
CA SER A 141 13.04 -4.68 6.07
C SER A 141 12.45 -3.46 6.79
N ASN A 142 11.92 -2.48 6.06
CA ASN A 142 11.36 -1.24 6.61
C ASN A 142 9.89 -1.09 6.19
N HIS A 143 8.98 -1.59 7.04
CA HIS A 143 7.55 -1.59 6.72
C HIS A 143 6.97 -0.17 6.55
N PRO A 144 7.29 0.83 7.39
CA PRO A 144 6.84 2.21 7.15
C PRO A 144 7.23 2.73 5.76
N PHE A 145 8.46 2.46 5.32
CA PHE A 145 8.90 2.80 3.96
C PHE A 145 8.07 2.10 2.90
N ALA A 146 7.88 0.78 3.00
CA ALA A 146 7.12 0.01 2.02
C ALA A 146 5.66 0.49 1.90
N ILE A 147 5.03 0.79 3.04
CA ILE A 147 3.67 1.32 3.11
C ILE A 147 3.60 2.70 2.45
N GLU A 148 4.48 3.61 2.84
CA GLU A 148 4.50 4.97 2.30
C GLU A 148 4.78 4.99 0.80
N TYR A 149 5.77 4.22 0.37
CA TYR A 149 6.17 4.14 -1.02
C TYR A 149 4.99 3.66 -1.88
N CYS A 150 4.32 2.58 -1.46
CA CYS A 150 3.14 2.08 -2.17
C CYS A 150 1.99 3.10 -2.16
N ALA A 151 1.71 3.73 -1.01
CA ALA A 151 0.69 4.77 -0.92
C ALA A 151 0.95 5.94 -1.87
N ARG A 152 2.20 6.40 -1.98
CA ARG A 152 2.61 7.44 -2.92
C ARG A 152 2.50 6.96 -4.37
N LEU A 153 2.96 5.74 -4.68
CA LEU A 153 2.87 5.16 -6.03
C LEU A 153 1.43 5.10 -6.55
N LEU A 154 0.49 4.69 -5.70
CA LEU A 154 -0.95 4.62 -6.00
C LEU A 154 -1.59 5.98 -6.32
N ARG A 155 -0.89 7.09 -6.03
CA ARG A 155 -1.30 8.44 -6.44
C ARG A 155 -0.86 8.81 -7.84
N PHE A 156 0.16 8.13 -8.37
CA PHE A 156 0.69 8.38 -9.70
C PHE A 156 0.14 7.38 -10.71
N THR A 157 -0.01 6.11 -10.29
CA THR A 157 -0.45 5.04 -11.19
C THR A 157 -1.11 3.90 -10.42
N THR A 158 -2.19 3.39 -11.00
CA THR A 158 -2.84 2.14 -10.59
C THR A 158 -2.57 1.01 -11.57
N GLN A 159 -1.86 1.28 -12.67
CA GLN A 159 -1.65 0.34 -13.78
C GLN A 159 -0.59 -0.72 -13.49
N HIS A 160 0.22 -0.53 -12.45
CA HIS A 160 1.29 -1.45 -12.03
C HIS A 160 0.81 -2.56 -11.11
N HIS A 161 -0.39 -2.41 -10.54
CA HIS A 161 -0.98 -3.43 -9.69
C HIS A 161 -2.10 -4.12 -10.47
N GLY A 162 -1.83 -5.36 -10.91
CA GLY A 162 -2.79 -6.20 -11.63
C GLY A 162 -4.17 -6.24 -10.97
N PRO A 163 -4.27 -6.47 -9.64
CA PRO A 163 -5.54 -6.50 -8.91
C PRO A 163 -6.34 -5.18 -8.94
N ILE A 164 -5.65 -4.03 -9.05
CA ILE A 164 -6.33 -2.73 -9.15
C ILE A 164 -6.82 -2.52 -10.57
N LYS A 165 -5.95 -2.78 -11.56
CA LYS A 165 -6.26 -2.63 -12.98
C LYS A 165 -7.43 -3.50 -13.44
N SER A 166 -7.58 -4.71 -12.88
CA SER A 166 -8.69 -5.62 -13.16
C SER A 166 -9.96 -5.33 -12.34
N GLY A 167 -9.91 -4.36 -11.42
CA GLY A 167 -11.01 -4.04 -10.51
C GLY A 167 -11.27 -5.12 -9.45
N GLU A 168 -10.34 -6.03 -9.21
CA GLU A 168 -10.49 -7.09 -8.20
C GLU A 168 -10.60 -6.53 -6.79
N LEU A 169 -9.84 -5.48 -6.47
CA LEU A 169 -9.90 -4.81 -5.16
C LEU A 169 -11.33 -4.39 -4.78
N ASN A 170 -12.10 -3.89 -5.75
CA ASN A 170 -13.43 -3.32 -5.53
C ASN A 170 -14.43 -4.32 -4.93
N LYS A 171 -14.16 -5.63 -5.03
CA LYS A 171 -14.97 -6.69 -4.45
C LYS A 171 -14.67 -6.94 -2.96
N TRP A 172 -13.52 -6.47 -2.47
CA TRP A 172 -12.98 -6.86 -1.15
C TRP A 172 -12.71 -5.66 -0.24
N ILE A 173 -12.63 -4.45 -0.80
CA ILE A 173 -12.64 -3.22 -0.02
C ILE A 173 -14.04 -2.96 0.54
N THR A 174 -14.13 -2.52 1.79
CA THR A 174 -15.42 -2.20 2.40
C THR A 174 -15.40 -0.90 3.19
N ARG A 175 -16.49 -0.14 3.13
CA ARG A 175 -16.68 1.06 3.95
C ARG A 175 -16.57 0.79 5.45
N ALA A 176 -17.02 -0.39 5.89
CA ALA A 176 -16.90 -0.80 7.28
C ALA A 176 -15.43 -0.88 7.74
N ALA A 177 -14.55 -1.47 6.93
CA ALA A 177 -13.12 -1.53 7.23
C ALA A 177 -12.47 -0.14 7.18
N ALA A 178 -12.83 0.70 6.20
CA ALA A 178 -12.38 2.10 6.16
C ALA A 178 -12.83 2.88 7.41
N ASN A 179 -14.05 2.68 7.91
CA ASN A 179 -14.52 3.33 9.13
C ASN A 179 -13.75 2.86 10.37
N GLU A 180 -13.40 1.57 10.46
CA GLU A 180 -12.57 1.06 11.55
C GLU A 180 -11.14 1.63 11.50
N PHE A 181 -10.54 1.76 10.32
CA PHE A 181 -9.27 2.48 10.16
C PHE A 181 -9.42 3.95 10.57
N SER A 182 -10.50 4.61 10.19
CA SER A 182 -10.75 6.01 10.55
C SER A 182 -10.85 6.19 12.07
N ALA A 183 -11.51 5.27 12.78
CA ALA A 183 -11.55 5.28 14.25
C ALA A 183 -10.16 5.04 14.84
N ALA A 184 -9.43 4.02 14.36
CA ALA A 184 -8.10 3.67 14.86
C ALA A 184 -7.06 4.80 14.68
N LEU A 185 -7.20 5.64 13.65
CA LEU A 185 -6.34 6.80 13.41
C LEU A 185 -6.57 7.96 14.40
N GLN A 186 -7.69 7.95 15.13
CA GLN A 186 -8.08 9.00 16.08
C GLN A 186 -7.88 8.59 17.56
N GLU A 187 -7.53 7.33 17.81
CA GLU A 187 -7.11 6.83 19.13
C GLU A 187 -5.66 7.25 19.46
#